data_AF-A0A7W7H7I9-F1
#
_entry.id   AF-A0A7W7H7I9-F1
#
_cell.length_a   1.000
_cell.length_b   1.000
_cell.length_c   1.000
_cell.angle_alpha   90.00
_cell.angle_beta   90.00
_cell.angle_gamma   90.00
#
_symmetry.space_group_name_H-M   'P 1'
#
loop_
_entity.id
_entity.type
_entity.pdbx_description
1 polymer ?
#
loop_
_entity_poly.entity_id
_entity_poly.type
_entity_poly.pdbx_seq_one_letter_code
_entity_poly.pdbx_strand_id
1 'polypeptide(L)'
;MSPRRRACAIGAWSLVVTGVVHAAAVAAGAGETDSPVERLADTHLVIAGLDRSLWQLFTGFSLAMALFIVGLGALNLLVLRRAPELFLDGRAVIVLNLGIVVPALALSVLFFPPPPIVLLGVGGVAFGYALVARSSAAR
;
A
#
# COMPACT_ATOMS: atom_id res chain seq x y z
N MET A 1 17.19 6.94 16.98
CA MET A 1 15.78 7.25 16.59
C MET A 1 14.83 6.81 17.68
N SER A 2 13.84 7.65 18.04
CA SER A 2 12.81 7.26 19.03
C SER A 2 12.05 6.00 18.56
N PRO A 3 11.53 5.17 19.48
CA PRO A 3 10.73 3.99 19.11
C PRO A 3 9.54 4.33 18.21
N ARG A 4 8.85 5.43 18.52
CA ARG A 4 7.74 5.94 17.70
C ARG A 4 8.17 6.30 16.28
N ARG A 5 9.32 6.98 16.11
CA ARG A 5 9.84 7.31 14.77
C ARG A 5 10.18 6.05 13.97
N ARG A 6 10.77 5.04 14.62
CA ARG A 6 11.06 3.74 13.97
C ARG A 6 9.80 3.03 13.53
N ALA A 7 8.77 3.02 14.38
CA ALA A 7 7.49 2.40 14.06
C ALA A 7 6.78 3.11 12.88
N CYS A 8 6.74 4.44 12.86
CA CYS A 8 6.22 5.18 11.70
C CYS A 8 7.01 4.86 10.42
N ALA A 9 8.34 4.74 10.50
CA ALA A 9 9.17 4.39 9.35
C ALA A 9 8.88 2.97 8.86
N ILE A 10 8.72 1.99 9.76
CA ILE A 10 8.37 0.61 9.42
C ILE A 10 7.01 0.56 8.71
N GLY A 11 5.99 1.25 9.24
CA GLY A 11 4.68 1.31 8.59
C GLY A 11 4.71 2.00 7.22
N ALA A 12 5.52 3.05 7.07
CA ALA A 12 5.69 3.71 5.77
C ALA A 12 6.43 2.82 4.76
N TRP A 13 7.48 2.12 5.19
CA TRP A 13 8.21 1.18 4.35
C TRP A 13 7.38 -0.04 3.97
N SER A 14 6.51 -0.54 4.86
CA SER A 14 5.64 -1.67 4.52
C SER A 14 4.69 -1.33 3.37
N LEU A 15 4.20 -0.09 3.30
CA LEU A 15 3.43 0.40 2.14
C LEU A 15 4.29 0.41 0.87
N VAL A 16 5.49 1.00 0.92
CA VAL A 16 6.41 1.01 -0.25
C VAL A 16 6.67 -0.41 -0.76
N VAL A 17 7.04 -1.34 0.13
CA VAL A 17 7.31 -2.74 -0.22
C VAL A 17 6.06 -3.41 -0.78
N THR A 18 4.88 -3.17 -0.21
CA THR A 18 3.60 -3.72 -0.72
C THR A 18 3.36 -3.28 -2.16
N GLY A 19 3.49 -1.99 -2.45
CA GLY A 19 3.27 -1.47 -3.79
C GLY A 19 4.32 -1.97 -4.80
N VAL A 20 5.59 -2.05 -4.42
CA VAL A 20 6.66 -2.59 -5.29
C VAL A 20 6.45 -4.07 -5.57
N VAL A 21 6.16 -4.87 -4.54
CA VAL A 21 5.90 -6.31 -4.71
C VAL A 21 4.66 -6.54 -5.58
N HIS A 22 3.60 -5.73 -5.40
CA HIS A 22 2.41 -5.81 -6.24
C HIS A 22 2.72 -5.47 -7.71
N ALA A 23 3.44 -4.39 -7.98
CA ALA A 23 3.84 -4.04 -9.34
C ALA A 23 4.71 -5.12 -9.99
N ALA A 24 5.66 -5.69 -9.22
CA ALA A 24 6.52 -6.77 -9.70
C ALA A 24 5.70 -8.04 -10.02
N ALA A 25 4.72 -8.39 -9.18
CA ALA A 25 3.85 -9.53 -9.42
C ALA A 25 2.98 -9.34 -10.67
N VAL A 26 2.42 -8.14 -10.87
CA VAL A 26 1.66 -7.80 -12.08
C VAL A 26 2.56 -7.89 -13.33
N ALA A 27 3.78 -7.37 -13.25
CA ALA A 27 4.74 -7.43 -14.37
C ALA A 27 5.19 -8.86 -14.68
N ALA A 28 5.38 -9.70 -13.66
CA ALA A 28 5.76 -11.11 -13.82
C ALA A 28 4.61 -11.94 -14.42
N GLY A 29 3.38 -11.75 -13.92
CA GLY A 29 2.19 -12.44 -14.44
C GLY A 29 1.78 -12.00 -15.86
N ALA A 30 2.27 -10.85 -16.33
CA ALA A 30 2.00 -10.39 -17.70
C ALA A 30 2.66 -11.22 -18.80
N GLY A 31 3.59 -12.11 -18.46
CA GLY A 31 4.22 -13.06 -19.39
C GLY A 31 3.67 -14.49 -19.30
N GLU A 32 2.77 -14.79 -18.36
CA GLU A 32 2.23 -16.15 -18.19
C GLU A 32 1.03 -16.37 -19.12
N THR A 33 1.23 -17.26 -20.09
CA THR A 33 0.19 -17.81 -20.96
C THR A 33 -0.44 -19.02 -20.28
N ASP A 34 -1.39 -18.78 -19.38
CA ASP A 34 -2.30 -19.81 -18.91
C ASP A 34 -3.74 -19.39 -19.16
N SER A 35 -4.62 -20.37 -19.42
CA SER A 35 -5.98 -20.20 -19.97
C SER A 35 -6.92 -19.16 -19.28
N PRO A 36 -6.74 -18.76 -18.00
CA PRO A 36 -7.51 -17.65 -17.41
C PRO A 36 -7.12 -16.26 -17.91
N VAL A 37 -5.85 -16.04 -18.28
CA VAL A 37 -5.33 -14.74 -18.76
C VAL A 37 -5.79 -14.46 -20.19
N GLU A 38 -5.80 -15.49 -21.04
CA GLU A 38 -6.32 -15.41 -22.41
C GLU A 38 -7.79 -14.97 -22.43
N ARG A 39 -8.61 -15.50 -21.51
CA ARG A 39 -10.02 -15.11 -21.38
C ARG A 39 -10.23 -13.63 -21.03
N LEU A 40 -9.31 -13.03 -20.28
CA LEU A 40 -9.34 -11.58 -19.96
C LEU A 40 -8.85 -10.75 -21.14
N ALA A 41 -7.93 -11.28 -21.95
CA ALA A 41 -7.45 -10.61 -23.15
C ALA A 41 -8.54 -10.54 -24.23
N ASP A 42 -9.37 -11.58 -24.36
CA ASP A 42 -10.42 -11.67 -25.38
C ASP A 42 -11.72 -10.94 -25.00
N THR A 43 -11.87 -10.53 -23.74
CA THR A 43 -13.06 -9.81 -23.29
C THR A 43 -12.85 -8.31 -23.40
N HIS A 44 -13.57 -7.65 -24.31
CA HIS A 44 -13.45 -6.23 -24.62
C HIS A 44 -14.59 -5.39 -24.06
N LEU A 45 -14.27 -4.17 -23.62
CA LEU A 45 -15.21 -3.15 -23.16
C LEU A 45 -14.90 -1.82 -23.84
N VAL A 46 -15.95 -1.10 -24.25
CA VAL A 46 -15.83 0.27 -24.73
C VAL A 46 -16.10 1.23 -23.56
N ILE A 47 -15.07 1.95 -23.13
CA ILE A 47 -15.16 2.92 -22.02
C ILE A 47 -14.75 4.29 -22.56
N ALA A 48 -15.66 5.27 -22.46
CA ALA A 48 -15.44 6.62 -22.99
C ALA A 48 -14.99 6.63 -24.48
N GLY A 49 -15.50 5.69 -25.28
CA GLY A 49 -15.15 5.54 -26.70
C GLY A 49 -13.83 4.82 -26.98
N LEU A 50 -13.12 4.33 -25.95
CA LEU A 50 -11.91 3.53 -26.10
C LEU A 50 -12.24 2.05 -25.93
N ASP A 51 -11.91 1.24 -26.93
CA ASP A 51 -11.93 -0.22 -26.82
C ASP A 51 -10.72 -0.71 -26.01
N ARG A 52 -10.99 -1.39 -24.89
CA ARG A 52 -9.99 -1.95 -23.98
C ARG A 52 -10.37 -3.37 -23.61
N SER A 53 -9.39 -4.28 -23.63
CA SER A 53 -9.59 -5.59 -23.05
C SER A 53 -9.61 -5.54 -21.51
N LEU A 54 -10.30 -6.49 -20.87
CA LEU A 54 -10.28 -6.62 -19.42
C LEU A 54 -8.85 -6.80 -18.89
N TRP A 55 -7.97 -7.46 -19.65
CA TRP A 55 -6.55 -7.56 -19.34
C TRP A 55 -5.86 -6.18 -19.25
N GLN A 56 -6.08 -5.31 -20.23
CA GLN A 56 -5.52 -3.95 -20.23
C GLN A 56 -6.04 -3.14 -19.03
N LEU A 57 -7.34 -3.24 -18.73
CA LEU A 57 -7.94 -2.56 -17.58
C LEU A 57 -7.38 -3.09 -16.26
N PHE A 58 -7.35 -4.41 -16.08
CA PHE A 58 -6.80 -5.06 -14.89
C PHE A 58 -5.34 -4.65 -14.65
N THR A 59 -4.50 -4.73 -15.68
CA THR A 59 -3.08 -4.36 -15.59
C THR A 59 -2.93 -2.88 -15.26
N GLY A 60 -3.65 -2.01 -15.98
CA GLY A 60 -3.61 -0.57 -15.77
C GLY A 60 -4.03 -0.16 -14.35
N PHE A 61 -5.16 -0.69 -13.86
CA PHE A 61 -5.63 -0.42 -12.49
C PHE A 61 -4.66 -0.97 -11.43
N SER A 62 -4.12 -2.16 -11.63
CA SER A 62 -3.18 -2.77 -10.68
C SER A 62 -1.87 -1.98 -10.57
N LEU A 63 -1.33 -1.52 -11.71
CA LEU A 63 -0.13 -0.67 -11.71
C LEU A 63 -0.41 0.73 -11.11
N ALA A 64 -1.55 1.34 -11.41
CA ALA A 64 -1.94 2.61 -10.79
C ALA A 64 -2.10 2.47 -9.27
N MET A 65 -2.72 1.38 -8.81
CA MET A 65 -2.85 1.06 -7.39
C MET A 65 -1.47 0.88 -6.72
N ALA A 66 -0.56 0.11 -7.33
CA ALA A 66 0.82 -0.03 -6.84
C ALA A 66 1.49 1.34 -6.70
N LEU A 67 1.39 2.19 -7.73
CA LEU A 67 1.97 3.53 -7.71
C LEU A 67 1.41 4.38 -6.57
N PHE A 68 0.09 4.37 -6.34
CA PHE A 68 -0.50 5.11 -5.23
C PHE A 68 -0.05 4.59 -3.86
N ILE A 69 0.06 3.26 -3.70
CA ILE A 69 0.55 2.65 -2.45
C ILE A 69 2.02 3.02 -2.20
N VAL A 70 2.88 2.94 -3.23
CA VAL A 70 4.28 3.39 -3.14
C VAL A 70 4.35 4.89 -2.82
N GLY A 71 3.56 5.71 -3.52
CA GLY A 71 3.49 7.15 -3.32
C GLY A 71 3.08 7.51 -1.90
N LEU A 72 2.08 6.84 -1.32
CA LEU A 72 1.65 7.04 0.06
C LEU A 72 2.77 6.68 1.05
N GLY A 73 3.42 5.53 0.87
CA GLY A 73 4.57 5.13 1.69
C GLY A 73 5.74 6.12 1.59
N ALA A 74 6.11 6.53 0.38
CA ALA A 74 7.17 7.49 0.12
C ALA A 74 6.85 8.88 0.69
N LEU A 75 5.60 9.34 0.58
CA LEU A 75 5.14 10.59 1.17
C LEU A 75 5.27 10.55 2.69
N ASN A 76 4.85 9.46 3.33
CA ASN A 76 5.03 9.27 4.77
C ASN A 76 6.51 9.31 5.18
N LEU A 77 7.40 8.66 4.42
CA LEU A 77 8.84 8.71 4.66
C LEU A 77 9.42 10.12 4.47
N LEU A 78 8.96 10.85 3.45
CA LEU A 78 9.37 12.23 3.19
C LEU A 78 8.94 13.15 4.33
N VAL A 79 7.69 13.05 4.77
CA VAL A 79 7.16 13.81 5.91
C VAL A 79 7.93 13.45 7.18
N LEU A 80 8.19 12.17 7.45
CA LEU A 80 8.99 11.75 8.62
C LEU A 80 10.44 12.26 8.61
N ARG A 81 10.96 12.62 7.42
CA ARG A 81 12.29 13.20 7.24
C ARG A 81 12.29 14.73 7.31
N ARG A 82 11.25 15.39 6.79
CA ARG A 82 11.21 16.85 6.57
C ARG A 82 10.32 17.61 7.55
N ALA A 83 9.29 16.96 8.06
CA ALA A 83 8.29 17.50 8.99
C ALA A 83 7.92 16.44 10.06
N PRO A 84 8.90 15.93 10.84
CA PRO A 84 8.69 14.83 11.78
C PRO A 84 7.67 15.14 12.87
N GLU A 85 7.47 16.41 13.24
CA GLU A 85 6.48 16.88 14.22
C GLU A 85 5.05 16.43 13.88
N LEU A 86 4.71 16.32 12.58
CA LEU A 86 3.40 15.83 12.13
C LEU A 86 3.13 14.36 12.55
N PHE A 87 4.20 13.56 12.71
CA PHE A 87 4.13 12.18 13.20
C PHE A 87 4.42 12.04 14.69
N LEU A 88 5.34 12.85 15.22
CA LEU A 88 5.90 12.67 16.56
C LEU A 88 5.13 13.46 17.61
N ASP A 89 4.64 14.65 17.27
CA ASP A 89 3.93 15.53 18.21
C ASP A 89 2.41 15.40 18.02
N GLY A 90 1.97 15.27 16.77
CA GLY A 90 0.57 14.98 16.41
C GLY A 90 0.23 13.49 16.29
N ARG A 91 -1.05 13.14 16.37
CA ARG A 91 -1.56 11.78 16.10
C ARG A 91 -2.30 11.65 14.76
N ALA A 92 -2.67 12.78 14.15
CA ALA A 92 -3.54 12.81 12.97
C ALA A 92 -3.01 11.96 11.80
N VAL A 93 -1.72 12.09 11.47
CA VAL A 93 -1.11 11.33 10.37
C VAL A 93 -1.07 9.83 10.67
N ILE A 94 -0.83 9.44 11.93
CA ILE A 94 -0.84 8.02 12.34
C ILE A 94 -2.26 7.45 12.26
N VAL A 95 -3.26 8.19 12.74
CA VAL A 95 -4.67 7.80 12.67
C VAL A 95 -5.15 7.68 11.23
N LEU A 96 -4.77 8.62 10.35
CA LEU A 96 -5.09 8.56 8.94
C LEU A 96 -4.49 7.30 8.29
N ASN A 97 -3.21 7.01 8.54
CA ASN A 97 -2.56 5.81 8.02
C ASN A 97 -3.22 4.53 8.55
N LEU A 98 -3.61 4.47 9.82
CA LEU A 98 -4.39 3.35 10.36
C LEU A 98 -5.77 3.23 9.69
N GLY A 99 -6.46 4.35 9.48
CA GLY A 99 -7.75 4.40 8.79
C GLY A 99 -7.67 3.93 7.33
N ILE A 100 -6.50 3.97 6.71
CA ILE A 100 -6.25 3.40 5.37
C ILE A 100 -5.84 1.93 5.48
N VAL A 101 -4.88 1.60 6.34
CA VAL A 101 -4.28 0.26 6.41
C VAL A 101 -5.23 -0.78 6.99
N VAL A 102 -6.05 -0.44 7.99
CA VAL A 102 -6.97 -1.42 8.61
C VAL A 102 -8.04 -1.90 7.62
N PRO A 103 -8.77 -1.02 6.90
CA PRO A 103 -9.68 -1.48 5.85
C PRO A 103 -8.97 -2.24 4.73
N ALA A 104 -7.78 -1.77 4.29
CA ALA A 104 -7.01 -2.47 3.27
C ALA A 104 -6.59 -3.88 3.73
N LEU A 105 -6.21 -4.06 4.99
CA LEU A 105 -5.89 -5.35 5.59
C LEU A 105 -7.13 -6.25 5.65
N ALA A 106 -8.29 -5.72 6.04
CA ALA A 106 -9.55 -6.47 6.06
C ALA A 106 -9.91 -6.98 4.65
N LEU A 107 -9.82 -6.11 3.63
CA LEU A 107 -10.01 -6.51 2.23
C LEU A 107 -8.96 -7.54 1.79
N SER A 108 -7.72 -7.40 2.22
CA SER A 108 -6.64 -8.34 1.91
C SER A 108 -6.92 -9.74 2.45
N VAL A 109 -7.41 -9.84 3.68
CA VAL A 109 -7.79 -11.12 4.30
C VAL A 109 -8.95 -11.79 3.57
N LEU A 110 -9.89 -11.01 3.05
CA LEU A 110 -11.07 -11.53 2.36
C LEU A 110 -10.79 -11.97 0.92
N PHE A 111 -9.93 -11.25 0.20
CA PHE A 111 -9.86 -11.36 -1.26
C PHE A 111 -8.48 -11.70 -1.81
N PHE A 112 -7.42 -11.68 -1.01
CA PHE A 112 -6.05 -11.76 -1.52
C PHE A 112 -5.24 -12.89 -0.88
N PRO A 113 -4.21 -13.40 -1.60
CA PRO A 113 -3.26 -14.35 -1.04
C PRO A 113 -2.41 -13.72 0.08
N PRO A 114 -1.60 -14.51 0.81
CA PRO A 114 -0.88 -14.07 2.01
C PRO A 114 0.04 -12.83 1.92
N PRO A 115 0.76 -12.54 0.82
CA PRO A 115 1.74 -11.44 0.80
C PRO A 115 1.19 -10.05 1.23
N PRO A 116 0.09 -9.52 0.65
CA PRO A 116 -0.51 -8.27 1.11
C PRO A 116 -1.01 -8.32 2.57
N ILE A 117 -1.51 -9.47 3.03
CA ILE A 117 -1.97 -9.64 4.42
C ILE A 117 -0.82 -9.41 5.40
N VAL A 118 0.34 -10.02 5.14
CA VAL A 118 1.52 -9.90 6.00
C VAL A 118 2.04 -8.46 6.01
N LEU A 119 2.23 -7.85 4.84
CA LEU A 119 2.82 -6.51 4.74
C LEU A 119 1.91 -5.41 5.30
N LEU A 120 0.60 -5.50 5.06
CA LEU A 120 -0.37 -4.58 5.67
C LEU A 120 -0.55 -4.86 7.17
N GLY A 121 -0.43 -6.11 7.60
CA GLY A 121 -0.39 -6.48 9.02
C GLY A 121 0.80 -5.82 9.74
N VAL A 122 1.99 -5.90 9.16
CA VAL A 122 3.19 -5.21 9.66
C VAL A 122 2.95 -3.70 9.74
N GLY A 123 2.36 -3.11 8.69
CA GLY A 123 2.02 -1.69 8.68
C GLY A 123 1.02 -1.30 9.78
N GLY A 124 -0.04 -2.09 9.94
CA GLY A 124 -1.08 -1.88 10.94
C GLY A 124 -0.53 -1.98 12.37
N VAL A 125 0.27 -3.00 12.66
CA VAL A 125 0.95 -3.14 13.96
C VAL A 125 1.92 -1.99 14.21
N ALA A 126 2.69 -1.58 13.20
CA ALA A 126 3.66 -0.51 13.34
C ALA A 126 3.00 0.85 13.61
N PHE A 127 1.97 1.22 12.84
CA PHE A 127 1.22 2.46 13.09
C PHE A 127 0.39 2.39 14.39
N GLY A 128 -0.18 1.24 14.73
CA GLY A 128 -0.87 1.01 15.99
C GLY A 128 0.06 1.19 17.19
N TYR A 129 1.26 0.60 17.12
CA TYR A 129 2.30 0.80 18.12
C TYR A 129 2.73 2.27 18.20
N ALA A 130 2.93 2.94 17.06
CA ALA A 130 3.30 4.36 17.02
C ALA A 130 2.24 5.27 17.67
N LEU A 131 0.96 4.90 17.58
CA LEU A 131 -0.15 5.64 18.17
C LEU A 131 -0.13 5.60 19.72
N VAL A 132 0.22 4.45 20.28
CA VAL A 132 0.25 4.22 21.74
C VAL A 132 1.61 4.54 22.38
N ALA A 133 2.69 4.50 21.59
CA ALA A 133 4.03 4.85 22.06
C ALA A 133 4.11 6.34 22.43
N ARG A 134 4.62 6.63 23.64
CA ARG A 134 4.81 8.01 24.10
C ARG A 134 5.81 8.74 23.19
N SER A 135 5.50 9.99 22.83
CA SER A 135 6.50 10.87 22.21
C SER A 135 7.61 11.14 23.22
N SER A 136 8.85 10.94 22.83
CA SER A 136 10.02 11.26 23.67
C SER A 136 10.30 12.77 23.73
N ALA A 137 9.48 13.61 23.07
CA ALA A 137 9.65 15.07 22.99
C ALA A 137 9.15 15.84 24.22
N ALA A 138 8.71 15.15 25.29
CA ALA A 138 8.38 15.77 26.57
C ALA A 138 9.44 15.38 27.62
N ARG A 139 10.62 15.99 27.51
CA ARG A 139 11.55 16.26 28.62
C ARG A 139 12.50 17.36 28.23
#